data_AF-A0A252E0X7-F1
#
_entry.id   AF-A0A252E0X7-F1
#
_cell.length_a   1.000
_cell.length_b   1.000
_cell.length_c   1.000
_cell.angle_alpha   90.00
_cell.angle_beta   90.00
_cell.angle_gamma   90.00
#
_symmetry.space_group_name_H-M   'P 1'
#
loop_
_entity.id
_entity.type
_entity.pdbx_description
1 polymer ?
#
loop_
_entity_poly.entity_id
_entity_poly.type
_entity_poly.pdbx_seq_one_letter_code
_entity_poly.pdbx_strand_id
1 'polypeptide(L)'
;MFRQTAFGIALSTLVLASGLTTVPVPGHSSTNKPTHNKPLSIPSNQVAASTTAFNTTALEKSVFDKINRYRVSKGLSKLSINATITRQARIHSQNMANGKVPFSHQGFKQRVTALPIIYNSAGENVAFNQGYSDPASEAVTGWLNSPGHLKNIKGKYNLTGIGVAANKQGEVYLTQIFLQTN
;
A
#
# COMPACT_ATOMS: atom_id res chain seq x y z
N MET A 1 -11.53 20.03 3.87
CA MET A 1 -11.19 18.65 3.43
C MET A 1 -10.28 18.06 4.49
N PHE A 2 -10.71 16.99 5.16
CA PHE A 2 -9.85 16.27 6.10
C PHE A 2 -8.85 15.43 5.30
N ARG A 3 -7.56 15.58 5.59
CA ARG A 3 -6.49 14.77 5.01
C ARG A 3 -6.19 13.63 5.97
N GLN A 4 -6.14 12.40 5.46
CA GLN A 4 -5.78 11.23 6.26
C GLN A 4 -4.66 10.46 5.59
N THR A 5 -3.67 10.09 6.39
CA THR A 5 -2.57 9.20 6.02
C THR A 5 -2.50 8.09 7.05
N ALA A 6 -2.52 6.84 6.60
CA ALA A 6 -2.13 5.72 7.43
C ALA A 6 -0.92 5.05 6.77
N PHE A 7 0.18 5.03 7.50
CA PHE A 7 1.34 4.20 7.18
C PHE A 7 1.18 2.95 8.01
N GLY A 8 1.12 1.78 7.36
CA GLY A 8 0.95 0.53 8.08
C GLY A 8 2.03 0.42 9.15
N ILE A 9 1.65 0.49 10.43
CA ILE A 9 2.48 -0.01 11.54
C ILE A 9 2.35 -1.53 11.52
N ALA A 10 2.70 -2.15 10.39
CA ALA A 10 2.94 -3.57 10.33
C ALA A 10 4.38 -3.68 9.84
N LEU A 11 5.24 -4.14 10.76
CA LEU A 11 6.65 -4.41 10.54
C LEU A 11 6.85 -4.93 9.12
N SER A 12 7.79 -4.31 8.40
CA SER A 12 8.37 -4.84 7.17
C SER A 12 8.61 -6.35 7.34
N THR A 13 7.79 -7.17 6.69
CA THR A 13 7.97 -8.61 6.73
C THR A 13 9.06 -8.95 5.73
N LEU A 14 10.29 -9.11 6.21
CA LEU A 14 11.34 -9.73 5.43
C LEU A 14 11.05 -11.22 5.38
N VAL A 15 10.56 -11.71 4.23
CA VAL A 15 10.37 -13.13 4.02
C VAL A 15 11.67 -13.69 3.46
N LEU A 16 12.40 -14.42 4.30
CA LEU A 16 13.39 -15.40 3.86
C LEU A 16 12.62 -16.68 3.49
N ALA A 17 13.01 -17.35 2.41
CA ALA A 17 12.37 -18.58 2.01
C ALA A 17 12.68 -19.69 3.03
N SER A 18 11.77 -19.91 3.99
CA SER A 18 11.78 -21.07 4.89
C SER A 18 10.35 -21.45 5.33
N GLY A 19 10.18 -22.75 5.63
CA GLY A 19 8.96 -23.55 5.56
C GLY A 19 7.80 -23.23 6.51
N LEU A 20 6.78 -24.09 6.41
CA LEU A 20 5.40 -24.02 6.88
C LEU A 20 5.23 -24.13 8.41
N THR A 21 4.22 -23.46 8.97
CA THR A 21 3.08 -24.07 9.72
C THR A 21 2.01 -22.99 10.00
N THR A 22 0.73 -23.40 10.01
CA THR A 22 -0.44 -22.58 10.38
C THR A 22 -1.19 -23.26 11.52
N VAL A 23 -1.71 -22.49 12.47
CA VAL A 23 -2.84 -22.88 13.35
C VAL A 23 -3.70 -21.62 13.63
N PRO A 24 -5.04 -21.69 13.62
CA PRO A 24 -5.91 -20.61 14.09
C PRO A 24 -6.64 -20.97 15.40
N VAL A 25 -7.04 -19.96 16.19
CA VAL A 25 -7.98 -20.09 17.33
C VAL A 25 -8.98 -18.92 17.33
N PRO A 26 -10.28 -19.13 17.70
CA PRO A 26 -11.38 -18.17 17.54
C PRO A 26 -12.00 -17.62 18.85
N GLY A 27 -12.95 -16.68 18.72
CA GLY A 27 -13.95 -16.26 19.74
C GLY A 27 -13.72 -14.84 20.30
N HIS A 28 -14.70 -14.04 20.72
CA HIS A 28 -16.17 -14.09 20.76
C HIS A 28 -16.70 -12.65 20.98
N SER A 29 -18.00 -12.48 20.69
CA SER A 29 -18.86 -11.29 20.71
C SER A 29 -18.95 -10.51 22.04
N SER A 30 -19.33 -9.22 21.97
CA SER A 30 -20.54 -8.71 22.63
C SER A 30 -20.92 -7.28 22.24
N THR A 31 -22.23 -7.08 22.28
CA THR A 31 -23.10 -5.97 21.86
C THR A 31 -23.11 -4.77 22.82
N ASN A 32 -23.45 -3.57 22.32
CA ASN A 32 -24.47 -2.67 22.92
C ASN A 32 -24.83 -1.47 22.02
N LYS A 33 -26.15 -1.28 21.81
CA LYS A 33 -26.92 -0.09 21.36
C LYS A 33 -28.03 0.09 22.44
N PRO A 34 -28.85 1.17 22.55
CA PRO A 34 -29.11 2.30 21.64
C PRO A 34 -29.21 3.70 22.32
N THR A 35 -29.32 4.82 21.59
CA THR A 35 -30.57 5.58 21.33
C THR A 35 -30.21 6.81 20.47
N HIS A 36 -30.71 6.94 19.23
CA HIS A 36 -31.87 7.73 18.77
C HIS A 36 -31.89 9.23 19.17
N ASN A 37 -31.51 10.12 18.24
CA ASN A 37 -31.97 11.52 18.16
C ASN A 37 -32.14 11.88 16.66
N LYS A 38 -33.33 12.39 16.29
CA LYS A 38 -33.75 12.78 14.93
C LYS A 38 -33.35 14.24 14.63
N PRO A 39 -33.06 14.63 13.37
CA PRO A 39 -32.25 15.81 13.07
C PRO A 39 -33.06 17.09 12.77
N LEU A 40 -32.47 18.25 13.10
CA LEU A 40 -32.87 19.56 12.57
C LEU A 40 -32.32 19.74 11.14
N SER A 41 -33.20 20.13 10.23
CA SER A 41 -32.88 20.39 8.82
C SER A 41 -32.45 21.85 8.64
N ILE A 42 -31.21 22.07 8.22
CA ILE A 42 -30.71 23.33 7.66
C ILE A 42 -30.30 23.02 6.21
N PRO A 43 -30.66 23.84 5.21
CA PRO A 43 -30.34 23.57 3.82
C PRO A 43 -28.82 23.69 3.62
N SER A 44 -28.15 22.55 3.51
CA SER A 44 -26.74 22.49 3.16
C SER A 44 -26.65 22.61 1.64
N ASN A 45 -26.15 23.75 1.16
CA ASN A 45 -25.64 23.88 -0.21
C ASN A 45 -24.48 22.89 -0.38
N GLN A 46 -24.80 21.65 -0.75
CA GLN A 46 -23.81 20.63 -1.08
C GLN A 46 -23.16 21.01 -2.41
N VAL A 47 -22.03 21.69 -2.32
CA VAL A 47 -21.03 21.69 -3.38
C VAL A 47 -20.66 20.23 -3.63
N ALA A 48 -21.12 19.69 -4.76
CA ALA A 48 -20.83 18.33 -5.18
C ALA A 48 -19.30 18.12 -5.16
N ALA A 49 -18.83 17.24 -4.27
CA ALA A 49 -17.45 16.80 -4.27
C ALA A 49 -17.17 16.14 -5.62
N SER A 50 -16.43 16.84 -6.47
CA SER A 50 -15.95 16.29 -7.73
C SER A 50 -15.08 15.08 -7.40
N THR A 51 -15.57 13.89 -7.74
CA THR A 51 -14.81 12.63 -7.61
C THR A 51 -13.73 12.63 -8.68
N THR A 52 -12.60 13.28 -8.41
CA THR A 52 -11.44 13.23 -9.31
C THR A 52 -10.95 11.79 -9.35
N ALA A 53 -11.24 11.10 -10.45
CA ALA A 53 -10.66 9.79 -10.73
C ALA A 53 -9.14 9.94 -10.85
N PHE A 54 -8.40 9.25 -9.98
CA PHE A 54 -6.94 9.24 -10.06
C PHE A 54 -6.48 8.41 -11.28
N ASN A 55 -5.52 8.93 -12.03
CA ASN A 55 -4.77 8.12 -13.00
C ASN A 55 -3.77 7.23 -12.23
N THR A 56 -4.20 6.01 -11.89
CA THR A 56 -3.41 5.09 -11.05
C THR A 56 -2.09 4.68 -11.70
N THR A 57 -2.04 4.51 -13.02
CA THR A 57 -0.78 4.20 -13.74
C THR A 57 0.22 5.35 -13.65
N ALA A 58 -0.24 6.61 -13.73
CA ALA A 58 0.63 7.76 -13.51
C ALA A 58 1.15 7.82 -12.07
N LEU A 59 0.33 7.47 -11.08
CA LEU A 59 0.76 7.37 -9.68
C LEU A 59 1.81 6.26 -9.47
N GLU A 60 1.61 5.08 -10.05
CA GLU A 60 2.59 3.98 -10.01
C GLU A 60 3.96 4.41 -10.57
N LYS A 61 3.96 5.07 -11.73
CA LYS A 61 5.18 5.62 -12.34
C LYS A 61 5.83 6.69 -11.44
N SER A 62 5.04 7.60 -10.89
CA SER A 62 5.51 8.66 -9.99
C SER A 62 6.20 8.10 -8.75
N VAL A 63 5.61 7.07 -8.12
CA VAL A 63 6.23 6.36 -6.98
C VAL A 63 7.55 5.71 -7.40
N PHE A 64 7.57 4.97 -8.50
CA PHE A 64 8.79 4.33 -9.01
C PHE A 64 9.94 5.34 -9.21
N ASP A 65 9.65 6.45 -9.89
CA ASP A 65 10.63 7.49 -10.19
C ASP A 65 11.17 8.15 -8.91
N LYS A 66 10.30 8.44 -7.93
CA LYS A 66 10.68 9.04 -6.64
C LYS A 66 11.53 8.09 -5.80
N ILE A 67 11.18 6.81 -5.73
CA ILE A 67 11.96 5.80 -5.01
C ILE A 67 13.35 5.64 -5.63
N ASN A 68 13.43 5.55 -6.96
CA ASN A 68 14.73 5.43 -7.63
C ASN A 68 15.56 6.71 -7.50
N ARG A 69 14.94 7.90 -7.52
CA ARG A 69 15.64 9.16 -7.23
C ARG A 69 16.25 9.15 -5.83
N TYR A 70 15.48 8.71 -4.82
CA TYR A 70 15.98 8.55 -3.47
C TYR A 70 17.12 7.53 -3.40
N ARG A 71 16.99 6.37 -4.03
CA ARG A 71 18.04 5.34 -4.04
C ARG A 71 19.34 5.86 -4.63
N VAL A 72 19.27 6.52 -5.78
CA VAL A 72 20.44 7.14 -6.43
C VAL A 72 21.08 8.21 -5.54
N SER A 73 20.28 9.08 -4.89
CA SER A 73 20.83 10.11 -4.00
C SER A 73 21.51 9.56 -2.73
N LYS A 74 21.30 8.27 -2.43
CA LYS A 74 21.97 7.54 -1.35
C LYS A 74 23.05 6.58 -1.85
N GLY A 75 23.43 6.64 -3.13
CA GLY A 75 24.43 5.75 -3.72
C GLY A 75 23.99 4.29 -3.85
N LEU A 76 22.68 4.02 -3.84
CA LEU A 76 22.10 2.68 -4.00
C LEU A 76 21.76 2.41 -5.48
N SER A 77 21.91 1.16 -5.90
CA SER A 77 21.53 0.72 -7.25
C SER A 77 20.05 0.97 -7.54
N LYS A 78 19.72 1.38 -8.76
CA LYS A 78 18.33 1.54 -9.20
C LYS A 78 17.60 0.19 -9.22
N LEU A 79 16.32 0.22 -8.89
CA LEU A 79 15.41 -0.90 -9.08
C LEU A 79 14.90 -0.88 -10.52
N SER A 80 14.76 -2.06 -11.12
CA SER A 80 14.05 -2.25 -12.39
C SER A 80 12.59 -2.59 -12.12
N ILE A 81 11.68 -1.92 -12.82
CA ILE A 81 10.26 -2.22 -12.69
C ILE A 81 9.93 -3.53 -13.41
N ASN A 82 9.11 -4.37 -12.79
CA ASN A 82 8.65 -5.64 -13.35
C ASN A 82 7.12 -5.67 -13.42
N ALA A 83 6.57 -5.97 -14.59
CA ALA A 83 5.13 -5.95 -14.83
C ALA A 83 4.35 -7.01 -14.03
N THR A 84 4.95 -8.17 -13.78
CA THR A 84 4.33 -9.25 -12.98
C THR A 84 4.25 -8.87 -11.50
N ILE A 85 5.33 -8.29 -10.95
CA ILE A 85 5.33 -7.76 -9.57
C ILE A 85 4.30 -6.62 -9.44
N THR A 86 4.27 -5.70 -10.42
CA THR A 86 3.33 -4.56 -10.48
C THR A 86 1.88 -5.05 -10.48
N ARG A 87 1.57 -6.08 -11.27
CA ARG A 87 0.23 -6.70 -11.30
C ARG A 87 -0.16 -7.26 -9.94
N GLN A 88 0.73 -8.00 -9.27
CA GLN A 88 0.44 -8.55 -7.93
C GLN A 88 0.26 -7.46 -6.87
N ALA A 89 1.10 -6.43 -6.88
CA ALA A 89 0.94 -5.27 -5.99
C ALA A 89 -0.39 -4.54 -6.23
N ARG A 90 -0.81 -4.42 -7.50
CA ARG A 90 -2.07 -3.77 -7.88
C ARG A 90 -3.29 -4.56 -7.40
N ILE A 91 -3.26 -5.89 -7.51
CA ILE A 91 -4.31 -6.76 -6.96
C ILE A 91 -4.48 -6.51 -5.46
N HIS A 92 -3.39 -6.42 -4.70
CA HIS A 92 -3.46 -6.13 -3.26
C HIS A 92 -4.09 -4.76 -2.98
N SER A 93 -3.65 -3.73 -3.69
CA SER A 93 -4.21 -2.37 -3.57
C SER A 93 -5.69 -2.33 -3.91
N GLN A 94 -6.11 -3.04 -4.96
CA GLN A 94 -7.53 -3.18 -5.34
C GLN A 94 -8.33 -3.93 -4.27
N ASN A 95 -7.77 -4.97 -3.66
CA ASN A 95 -8.45 -5.71 -2.59
C ASN A 95 -8.67 -4.83 -1.36
N MET A 96 -7.68 -4.00 -0.98
CA MET A 96 -7.83 -3.02 0.09
C MET A 96 -8.88 -1.95 -0.27
N ALA A 97 -8.79 -1.38 -1.47
CA ALA A 97 -9.73 -0.35 -1.94
C ALA A 97 -11.19 -0.84 -2.04
N ASN A 98 -11.39 -2.12 -2.34
CA ASN A 98 -12.70 -2.77 -2.41
C ASN A 98 -13.18 -3.32 -1.06
N GLY A 99 -12.43 -3.13 0.03
CA GLY A 99 -12.76 -3.66 1.35
C GLY A 99 -12.73 -5.20 1.47
N LYS A 100 -12.13 -5.90 0.51
CA LYS A 100 -11.99 -7.36 0.54
C LYS A 100 -10.98 -7.84 1.59
N VAL A 101 -9.98 -7.01 1.88
CA VAL A 101 -8.98 -7.22 2.92
C VAL A 101 -8.74 -5.91 3.67
N PRO A 102 -8.34 -5.94 4.96
CA PRO A 102 -7.99 -4.72 5.68
C PRO A 102 -6.69 -4.12 5.14
N PHE A 103 -6.50 -2.82 5.39
CA PHE A 103 -5.22 -2.13 5.18
C PHE A 103 -4.12 -2.80 6.01
N SER A 104 -3.30 -3.64 5.37
CA SER A 104 -2.32 -4.46 6.07
C SER A 104 -1.31 -5.10 5.11
N HIS A 105 -0.26 -5.67 5.70
CA HIS A 105 0.68 -6.57 5.02
C HIS A 105 0.21 -8.03 4.98
N GLN A 106 -0.98 -8.36 5.53
CA GLN A 106 -1.48 -9.74 5.61
C GLN A 106 -1.50 -10.40 4.23
N GLY A 107 -0.98 -11.62 4.12
CA GLY A 107 -0.88 -12.34 2.86
C GLY A 107 0.38 -12.07 2.03
N PHE A 108 1.35 -11.30 2.55
CA PHE A 108 2.55 -10.93 1.78
C PHE A 108 3.34 -12.14 1.27
N LYS A 109 3.60 -13.13 2.13
CA LYS A 109 4.29 -14.38 1.74
C LYS A 109 3.59 -15.04 0.56
N GLN A 110 2.27 -15.17 0.61
CA GLN A 110 1.45 -15.78 -0.44
C GLN A 110 1.53 -14.98 -1.75
N ARG A 111 1.48 -13.64 -1.67
CA ARG A 111 1.61 -12.76 -2.84
C ARG A 111 2.96 -12.96 -3.55
N VAL A 112 4.06 -13.00 -2.80
CA VAL A 112 5.40 -13.16 -3.42
C VAL A 112 5.65 -14.58 -3.92
N THR A 113 5.14 -15.61 -3.23
CA THR A 113 5.25 -17.01 -3.72
C THR A 113 4.39 -17.28 -4.95
N ALA A 114 3.35 -16.49 -5.20
CA ALA A 114 2.54 -16.57 -6.41
C ALA A 114 3.22 -15.96 -7.65
N LEU A 115 4.35 -15.26 -7.48
CA LEU A 115 5.13 -14.74 -8.60
C LEU A 115 5.95 -15.88 -9.23
N PRO A 116 5.91 -16.06 -10.56
CA PRO A 116 6.78 -17.01 -11.27
C PRO A 116 8.20 -16.44 -11.42
N ILE A 117 8.81 -16.00 -10.32
CA ILE A 117 10.14 -15.36 -10.27
C ILE A 117 10.92 -16.01 -9.13
N ILE A 118 12.10 -16.53 -9.43
CA ILE A 118 13.02 -17.01 -8.40
C ILE A 118 13.67 -15.80 -7.72
N TYR A 119 13.58 -15.73 -6.39
CA TYR A 119 14.11 -14.63 -5.60
C TYR A 119 14.76 -15.15 -4.31
N ASN A 120 15.76 -14.41 -3.82
CA ASN A 120 16.47 -14.70 -2.57
C ASN A 120 15.83 -14.00 -1.37
N SER A 121 15.33 -12.78 -1.59
CA SER A 121 14.63 -12.00 -0.56
C SER A 121 13.55 -11.12 -1.16
N ALA A 122 12.54 -10.81 -0.36
CA ALA A 122 11.43 -9.95 -0.74
C ALA A 122 11.08 -8.95 0.38
N GLY A 123 10.51 -7.81 0.01
CA GLY A 123 9.98 -6.81 0.96
C GLY A 123 8.72 -6.12 0.41
N GLU A 124 7.94 -5.51 1.29
CA GLU A 124 6.71 -4.80 0.94
C GLU A 124 6.59 -3.48 1.71
N ASN A 125 6.17 -2.43 1.00
CA ASN A 125 5.67 -1.20 1.60
C ASN A 125 4.20 -1.01 1.19
N VAL A 126 3.37 -0.56 2.13
CA VAL A 126 1.95 -0.27 1.89
C VAL A 126 1.61 1.13 2.41
N ALA A 127 0.77 1.87 1.70
CA ALA A 127 0.31 3.22 2.10
C ALA A 127 -1.18 3.43 1.80
N PHE A 128 -1.80 4.26 2.64
CA PHE A 128 -3.17 4.75 2.48
C PHE A 128 -3.17 6.27 2.57
N ASN A 129 -3.81 6.92 1.60
CA ASN A 129 -3.97 8.37 1.53
C ASN A 129 -5.42 8.73 1.21
N GLN A 130 -5.92 9.81 1.80
CA GLN A 130 -7.20 10.40 1.46
C GLN A 130 -7.12 11.93 1.54
N GLY A 131 -7.71 12.62 0.55
CA GLY A 131 -7.77 14.09 0.52
C GLY A 131 -6.50 14.79 0.02
N TYR A 132 -5.56 14.05 -0.60
CA TYR A 132 -4.33 14.59 -1.18
C TYR A 132 -4.42 14.65 -2.70
N SER A 133 -3.91 15.74 -3.29
CA SER A 133 -3.82 15.92 -4.74
C SER A 133 -2.67 15.14 -5.37
N ASP A 134 -1.61 14.84 -4.60
CA ASP A 134 -0.48 13.99 -5.01
C ASP A 134 -0.25 12.83 -4.02
N PRO A 135 -1.07 11.77 -4.07
CA PRO A 135 -0.92 10.60 -3.20
C PRO A 135 0.45 9.91 -3.34
N ALA A 136 1.09 9.98 -4.51
CA ALA A 136 2.38 9.33 -4.73
C ALA A 136 3.49 10.00 -3.91
N SER A 137 3.54 11.33 -3.87
CA SER A 137 4.50 12.05 -3.02
C SER A 137 4.26 11.80 -1.53
N GLU A 138 3.00 11.74 -1.10
CA GLU A 138 2.63 11.49 0.29
C GLU A 138 3.04 10.09 0.75
N ALA A 139 2.76 9.08 -0.08
CA ALA A 139 3.17 7.70 0.19
C ALA A 139 4.69 7.58 0.30
N VAL A 140 5.44 8.13 -0.65
CA VAL A 140 6.91 8.06 -0.63
C VAL A 140 7.49 8.81 0.57
N THR A 141 6.99 10.02 0.87
CA THR A 141 7.46 10.81 2.01
C THR A 141 7.26 10.04 3.32
N GLY A 142 6.08 9.45 3.51
CA GLY A 142 5.83 8.67 4.73
C GLY A 142 6.63 7.37 4.80
N TRP A 143 6.86 6.69 3.68
CA TRP A 143 7.76 5.53 3.67
C TRP A 143 9.21 5.92 4.00
N LEU A 144 9.69 7.08 3.54
CA LEU A 144 11.04 7.57 3.86
C LEU A 144 11.17 7.98 5.34
N ASN A 145 10.10 8.48 5.94
CA ASN A 145 10.07 8.88 7.35
C ASN A 145 9.79 7.71 8.32
N SER A 146 9.51 6.51 7.80
CA SER A 146 9.22 5.33 8.61
C SER A 146 10.39 4.34 8.56
N PRO A 147 11.06 4.03 9.69
CA PRO A 147 12.25 3.17 9.70
C PRO A 147 12.07 1.80 9.03
N GLY A 148 10.91 1.16 9.22
CA GLY A 148 10.61 -0.15 8.62
C GLY A 148 10.46 -0.07 7.09
N HIS A 149 9.73 0.91 6.60
CA HIS A 149 9.57 1.13 5.15
C HIS A 149 10.87 1.59 4.49
N LEU A 150 11.61 2.46 5.16
CA LEU A 150 12.91 2.95 4.72
C LEU A 150 13.93 1.81 4.61
N LYS A 151 13.89 0.83 5.54
CA LYS A 151 14.72 -0.38 5.46
C LYS A 151 14.50 -1.13 4.15
N ASN A 152 13.25 -1.29 3.72
CA ASN A 152 12.94 -1.94 2.43
C ASN A 152 13.47 -1.10 1.24
N ILE A 153 13.24 0.22 1.26
CA ILE A 153 13.72 1.13 0.20
C ILE A 153 15.25 1.10 0.07
N LYS A 154 15.97 0.93 1.16
CA LYS A 154 17.44 0.80 1.19
C LYS A 154 17.94 -0.63 0.96
N GLY A 155 17.05 -1.62 0.88
CA GLY A 155 17.39 -3.03 0.75
C GLY A 155 18.12 -3.38 -0.53
N LYS A 156 18.86 -4.50 -0.50
CA LYS A 156 19.63 -5.07 -1.62
C LYS A 156 18.72 -5.76 -2.65
N TYR A 157 17.72 -5.04 -3.12
CA TYR A 157 16.78 -5.48 -4.16
C TYR A 157 17.21 -4.93 -5.53
N ASN A 158 16.86 -5.65 -6.59
CA ASN A 158 17.12 -5.26 -7.98
C ASN A 158 15.82 -5.14 -8.80
N LEU A 159 14.73 -5.80 -8.38
CA LEU A 159 13.41 -5.69 -9.00
C LEU A 159 12.39 -5.05 -8.06
N THR A 160 11.42 -4.36 -8.64
CA THR A 160 10.26 -3.83 -7.91
C THR A 160 8.99 -3.82 -8.77
N GLY A 161 7.83 -3.75 -8.12
CA GLY A 161 6.57 -3.44 -8.77
C GLY A 161 5.71 -2.59 -7.84
N ILE A 162 4.99 -1.63 -8.43
CA ILE A 162 4.13 -0.70 -7.70
C ILE A 162 2.70 -0.93 -8.18
N GLY A 163 1.77 -1.09 -7.26
CA GLY A 163 0.34 -1.15 -7.54
C GLY A 163 -0.38 -0.01 -6.83
N VAL A 164 -1.29 0.63 -7.54
CA VAL A 164 -2.16 1.67 -6.97
C VAL A 164 -3.62 1.41 -7.31
N ALA A 165 -4.50 1.61 -6.33
CA ALA A 165 -5.94 1.60 -6.51
C ALA A 165 -6.59 2.75 -5.74
N ALA A 166 -7.66 3.31 -6.29
CA ALA A 166 -8.48 4.30 -5.62
C ALA A 166 -9.95 3.87 -5.62
N ASN A 167 -10.70 4.18 -4.58
CA ASN A 167 -12.14 3.93 -4.52
C ASN A 167 -12.96 5.21 -4.74
N LYS A 168 -14.29 5.07 -4.71
CA LYS A 168 -15.22 6.18 -4.97
C LYS A 168 -15.20 7.25 -3.87
N GLN A 169 -14.67 6.92 -2.69
CA GLN A 169 -14.50 7.80 -1.53
C GLN A 169 -13.22 8.66 -1.63
N GLY A 170 -12.45 8.52 -2.72
CA GLY A 170 -11.19 9.23 -2.92
C GLY A 170 -10.06 8.68 -2.03
N GLU A 171 -10.23 7.48 -1.48
CA GLU A 171 -9.17 6.78 -0.76
C GLU A 171 -8.24 6.12 -1.77
N VAL A 172 -6.93 6.27 -1.56
CA VAL A 172 -5.88 5.78 -2.44
C VAL A 172 -5.00 4.81 -1.67
N TYR A 173 -4.87 3.60 -2.19
CA TYR A 173 -4.08 2.52 -1.64
C TYR A 173 -2.91 2.24 -2.56
N LEU A 174 -1.73 2.14 -1.98
CA LEU A 174 -0.49 1.88 -2.71
C LEU A 174 0.23 0.69 -2.09
N THR A 175 0.74 -0.18 -2.93
CA THR A 175 1.60 -1.31 -2.54
C THR A 175 2.86 -1.27 -3.40
N GLN A 176 4.03 -1.38 -2.77
CA GLN A 176 5.30 -1.59 -3.46
C GLN A 176 5.90 -2.91 -2.99
N ILE A 177 6.19 -3.80 -3.93
CA ILE A 177 6.89 -5.06 -3.67
C ILE A 177 8.32 -4.93 -4.21
N PHE A 178 9.29 -5.44 -3.47
CA PHE A 178 10.70 -5.52 -3.84
C PHE A 178 11.12 -6.98 -3.91
N LEU A 179 11.92 -7.35 -4.91
CA LEU A 179 12.58 -8.65 -4.99
C LEU A 179 14.08 -8.48 -5.21
N GLN A 180 14.84 -9.35 -4.56
CA GLN A 180 16.25 -9.59 -4.87
C GLN A 180 16.32 -10.90 -5.66
N THR A 181 16.68 -10.82 -6.92
CA THR A 181 17.01 -11.99 -7.75
C THR A 181 18.53 -12.14 -7.84
N ASN A 182 18.98 -13.30 -8.30
CA ASN A 182 20.36 -13.48 -8.78
C ASN A 182 20.56 -12.74 -10.09
#